data_AF-A0A5K0ZL22-F1
#
_entry.id   AF-A0A5K0ZL22-F1
#
_cell.length_a   1.000
_cell.length_b   1.000
_cell.length_c   1.000
_cell.angle_alpha   90.00
_cell.angle_beta   90.00
_cell.angle_gamma   90.00
#
_symmetry.space_group_name_H-M   'P 1'
#
loop_
_entity.id
_entity.type
_entity.pdbx_description
1 polymer ?
#
loop_
_entity_poly.entity_id
_entity_poly.type
_entity_poly.pdbx_seq_one_letter_code
_entity_poly.pdbx_strand_id
1 'polypeptide(L)' 'IDNSIVESFGGGGKTCITARVYPKLAVGNDARLYVFNNGSSAVTLSKLTAWSMRKPSIN' A
#
# COMPACT_ATOMS: atom_id res chain seq x y z
N ILE A 1 4.24 -2.55 -0.24
CA ILE A 1 3.29 -3.68 -0.35
C ILE A 1 4.04 -4.80 -1.04
N ASP A 2 4.20 -5.94 -0.38
CA ASP A 2 4.84 -7.13 -0.94
C ASP A 2 3.95 -8.34 -0.66
N ASN A 3 3.08 -8.66 -1.61
CA ASN A 3 2.17 -9.81 -1.57
C ASN A 3 1.39 -9.92 -0.24
N SER A 4 1.92 -10.68 0.73
CA SER A 4 1.29 -10.95 2.02
C SER A 4 1.67 -9.99 3.15
N ILE A 5 2.54 -9.00 2.91
CA ILE A 5 2.95 -7.99 3.88
C ILE A 5 2.70 -6.56 3.39
N VAL A 6 2.23 -5.70 4.30
CA VAL A 6 2.06 -4.26 4.08
C VAL A 6 2.74 -3.51 5.21
N GLU A 7 3.67 -2.63 4.85
CA GLU A 7 4.35 -1.71 5.78
C GLU A 7 3.90 -0.28 5.48
N SER A 8 3.36 0.39 6.49
CA SER A 8 2.78 1.72 6.38
C SER A 8 3.58 2.71 7.24
N PHE A 9 3.95 3.85 6.66
CA PHE A 9 4.75 4.89 7.31
C PHE A 9 4.00 6.23 7.26
N GLY A 10 3.45 6.65 8.40
CA GLY A 10 2.73 7.93 8.56
C GLY A 10 3.65 9.06 8.98
N GLY A 11 3.39 10.29 8.50
CA GLY A 11 4.11 11.50 8.92
C GLY A 11 5.63 11.45 8.70
N GLY A 12 6.09 10.73 7.67
CA GLY A 12 7.51 10.52 7.40
C GLY A 12 8.19 9.48 8.30
N GLY A 13 7.43 8.54 8.88
CA GLY A 13 7.97 7.46 9.72
C GLY A 13 7.84 7.69 11.23
N LYS A 14 7.13 8.74 11.65
CA LYS A 14 6.78 8.96 13.08
C LYS A 14 5.85 7.88 13.62
N THR A 15 5.09 7.23 12.74
CA THR A 15 4.21 6.12 13.06
C THR A 15 4.36 5.05 12.01
N CYS A 16 4.62 3.82 12.46
CA CYS A 16 4.84 2.67 11.61
C CYS A 16 3.85 1.56 11.99
N ILE A 17 3.25 0.93 10.99
CA ILE A 17 2.34 -0.20 11.18
C ILE A 17 2.68 -1.26 10.14
N THR A 18 2.87 -2.50 10.61
CA THR A 18 3.08 -3.68 9.76
C THR A 18 1.90 -4.61 9.89
N ALA A 19 1.38 -5.08 8.75
CA ALA A 19 0.26 -6.01 8.68
C ALA A 19 0.59 -7.20 7.79
N ARG A 20 0.01 -8.36 8.13
CA ARG A 20 0.08 -9.61 7.35
C ARG A 20 -1.32 -9.98 6.86
N VAL A 21 -1.45 -10.31 5.58
CA VAL A 21 -2.73 -10.65 4.93
C VAL A 21 -2.56 -11.79 3.93
N TYR A 22 -3.62 -12.58 3.74
CA TYR A 22 -3.62 -13.74 2.84
C TYR A 22 -4.89 -13.75 1.96
N PRO A 23 -4.97 -12.87 0.94
CA PRO A 23 -6.16 -12.74 0.11
C PRO A 23 -6.35 -13.94 -0.82
N LYS A 24 -7.61 -14.27 -1.12
CA LYS A 24 -7.94 -15.32 -2.11
C LYS A 24 -7.97 -14.80 -3.55
N LEU A 25 -8.36 -13.54 -3.75
CA LEU A 25 -8.62 -12.96 -5.08
C LEU A 25 -7.56 -11.94 -5.51
N ALA A 26 -7.10 -11.09 -4.59
CA ALA A 26 -6.12 -10.05 -4.89
C ALA A 26 -4.69 -10.61 -4.86
N VAL A 27 -4.33 -11.46 -5.82
CA VAL A 27 -3.02 -12.11 -5.92
C VAL A 27 -2.37 -11.77 -7.27
N GLY A 28 -1.08 -11.39 -7.24
CA GLY A 28 -0.33 -11.05 -8.45
C GLY A 28 -0.99 -9.95 -9.28
N ASN A 29 -1.30 -10.24 -10.54
CA ASN A 29 -1.89 -9.28 -11.48
C ASN A 29 -3.35 -8.92 -11.17
N ASP A 30 -4.03 -9.71 -10.35
CA ASP A 30 -5.40 -9.41 -9.91
C ASP A 30 -5.45 -8.42 -8.75
N ALA A 31 -4.29 -8.12 -8.13
CA ALA A 31 -4.19 -7.09 -7.11
C ALA A 31 -4.40 -5.69 -7.72
N ARG A 32 -5.14 -4.85 -7.00
CA ARG A 32 -5.46 -3.47 -7.40
C ARG A 32 -5.10 -2.51 -6.26
N LEU A 33 -4.73 -1.28 -6.61
CA LEU A 33 -4.43 -0.20 -5.67
C LEU A 33 -5.45 0.93 -5.86
N TYR A 34 -5.98 1.44 -4.75
CA TYR A 34 -6.99 2.51 -4.75
C TYR A 34 -6.58 3.62 -3.78
N VAL A 35 -7.01 4.83 -4.10
CA VAL A 35 -7.08 5.96 -3.16
C VAL A 35 -8.54 6.27 -2.94
N PHE A 36 -8.96 6.42 -1.69
CA PHE A 36 -10.37 6.63 -1.36
C PHE A 36 -10.53 7.64 -0.22
N ASN A 37 -11.67 8.32 -0.21
CA ASN A 37 -12.15 9.16 0.89
C ASN A 37 -13.62 8.81 1.11
N ASN A 38 -13.95 8.28 2.30
CA ASN A 38 -15.31 7.97 2.71
C ASN A 38 -15.80 8.89 3.86
N GLY A 39 -15.19 10.08 4.00
CA GLY A 39 -15.63 11.12 4.92
C GLY A 39 -16.67 12.05 4.29
N SER A 40 -17.33 12.86 5.12
CA SER A 40 -18.34 13.84 4.66
C SER A 40 -17.74 15.07 3.97
N SER A 41 -16.46 15.34 4.21
CA SER A 41 -15.75 16.50 3.66
C SER A 41 -14.80 16.09 2.55
N ALA A 42 -14.70 16.93 1.53
CA ALA A 42 -13.73 16.75 0.46
C ALA A 42 -12.30 16.91 0.97
N VAL A 43 -11.38 16.15 0.37
CA VAL A 43 -9.95 16.20 0.67
C VAL A 43 -9.19 16.29 -0.66
N THR A 44 -8.17 17.15 -0.71
CA THR A 44 -7.31 17.31 -1.87
C THR A 44 -6.00 16.56 -1.66
N LEU A 45 -5.62 15.74 -2.63
CA LEU A 45 -4.32 15.05 -2.65
C LEU A 45 -3.31 15.90 -3.42
N SER A 46 -2.32 16.45 -2.71
CA SER A 46 -1.29 17.31 -3.33
C SER A 46 -0.31 16.55 -4.22
N LYS A 47 0.03 15.30 -3.86
CA LYS A 47 0.92 14.43 -4.62
C LYS A 47 0.66 12.96 -4.31
N LEU A 48 0.71 12.13 -5.35
CA LEU A 48 0.75 10.67 -5.23
C LEU A 48 1.85 10.14 -6.15
N THR A 49 2.62 9.16 -5.67
CA THR A 49 3.54 8.44 -6.52
C THR A 49 3.50 6.96 -6.17
N ALA A 50 3.42 6.12 -7.19
CA ALA A 50 3.38 4.67 -7.08
C ALA A 50 4.44 4.08 -8.01
N TRP A 51 5.19 3.10 -7.51
CA TRP A 51 6.23 2.41 -8.25
C TRP A 51 6.02 0.91 -8.20
N SER A 52 6.17 0.25 -9.35
CA SER A 52 6.27 -1.21 -9.40
C SER A 52 7.66 -1.64 -8.91
N MET A 53 7.68 -2.46 -7.87
CA MET A 53 8.93 -2.95 -7.28
C MET A 53 9.41 -4.21 -8.00
N ARG A 54 10.69 -4.26 -8.36
CA ARG A 54 11.31 -5.48 -8.89
C ARG A 54 11.62 -6.44 -7.75
N LYS A 55 11.59 -7.75 -8.04
CA LYS A 55 12.00 -8.77 -7.09
C LYS A 55 13.50 -8.62 -6.77
N PRO A 56 13.90 -8.56 -5.50
CA PRO A 56 15.32 -8.54 -5.13
C PRO A 56 15.94 -9.93 -5.25
N SER A 57 17.26 -9.99 -5.43
CA SER A 57 18.04 -11.20 -5.15
C SER A 57 18.27 -11.25 -3.65
N ILE A 58 17.88 -12.36 -3.02
CA ILE A 58 18.08 -12.60 -1.59
C ILE A 58 19.00 -13.83 -1.49
N ASN A 59 19.98 -13.77 -0.60
CA ASN A 59 20.97 -14.82 -0.38
C ASN A 59 20.37 -16.09 0.24
#